data_AF-A0A4T0J9D9-F1
#
_entry.id   AF-A0A4T0J9D9-F1
#
_cell.length_a   1.000
_cell.length_b   1.000
_cell.length_c   1.000
_cell.angle_alpha   90.00
_cell.angle_beta   90.00
_cell.angle_gamma   90.00
#
_symmetry.space_group_name_H-M   'P 1'
#
loop_
_entity.id
_entity.type
_entity.pdbx_description
1 polymer ?
#
loop_
_entity_poly.entity_id
_entity_poly.type
_entity_poly.pdbx_seq_one_letter_code
_entity_poly.pdbx_strand_id
1 'polypeptide(L)'
;MESYSSATEHTYYESRTQRKLFVLRGIAPLSAFTSLAISLITAVGISPSLSDINDDFYTHLTPKASMVGIYWMLLYGLQAGTCYLFVASQKEPTQHTMNVLGYQYVLSHAVHALWAICWILRSFSLAALLMGIQSINLALLYVQLCRVEYAPTKSRPLDYIFVHLPIRMWTVVTLAVDVSQSVFIAADYLSTPTWRFGRHQVAAVCALALPLVLGCAVVLIKGDHIWMGAHMWVLLALFLRHPKPFAVNGVCVAGWILLPLCLVGHSAAKKFLERRDELHRVRLEEDNESSVSG
;
A
#
# COMPACT_ATOMS: atom_id res chain seq x y z
N MET A 1 44.45 -9.56 -9.57
CA MET A 1 43.41 -10.16 -10.45
C MET A 1 42.00 -9.89 -9.91
N GLU A 2 41.74 -10.04 -8.59
CA GLU A 2 40.45 -9.70 -7.96
C GLU A 2 40.04 -8.23 -8.09
N SER A 3 40.96 -7.27 -7.92
CA SER A 3 40.65 -5.84 -8.04
C SER A 3 40.19 -5.43 -9.45
N TYR A 4 40.70 -6.10 -10.50
CA TYR A 4 40.30 -5.84 -11.89
C TYR A 4 38.92 -6.44 -12.21
N SER A 5 38.61 -7.60 -11.61
CA SER A 5 37.31 -8.27 -11.73
C SER A 5 36.19 -7.47 -11.01
N SER A 6 36.51 -6.88 -9.86
CA SER A 6 35.56 -6.05 -9.11
C SER A 6 35.22 -4.74 -9.84
N ALA A 7 36.20 -4.11 -10.49
CA ALA A 7 35.98 -2.87 -11.23
C ALA A 7 35.12 -3.06 -12.49
N THR A 8 35.31 -4.17 -13.21
CA THR A 8 34.50 -4.50 -14.39
C THR A 8 33.07 -4.88 -14.02
N GLU A 9 32.86 -5.62 -12.92
CA GLU A 9 31.52 -5.92 -12.40
C GLU A 9 30.78 -4.64 -12.02
N HIS A 10 31.41 -3.73 -11.26
CA HIS A 10 30.80 -2.47 -10.85
C HIS A 10 30.33 -1.63 -12.05
N THR A 11 31.19 -1.46 -13.04
CA THR A 11 30.89 -0.72 -14.28
C THR A 11 29.73 -1.35 -15.05
N TYR A 12 29.66 -2.68 -15.09
CA TYR A 12 28.58 -3.41 -15.74
C TYR A 12 27.23 -3.19 -15.03
N TYR A 13 27.19 -3.30 -13.70
CA TYR A 13 26.00 -3.07 -12.89
C TYR A 13 25.44 -1.65 -13.04
N GLU A 14 26.31 -0.64 -13.04
CA GLU A 14 25.92 0.76 -13.28
C GLU A 14 25.31 0.94 -14.67
N SER A 15 25.95 0.39 -15.71
CA SER A 15 25.45 0.51 -17.09
C SER A 15 24.06 -0.12 -17.26
N ARG A 16 23.81 -1.28 -16.64
CA ARG A 16 22.50 -1.97 -16.67
C ARG A 16 21.45 -1.16 -15.93
N THR A 17 21.81 -0.58 -14.80
CA THR A 17 20.91 0.24 -13.97
C THR A 17 20.51 1.53 -14.68
N GLN A 18 21.45 2.18 -15.36
CA GLN A 18 21.18 3.37 -16.18
C GLN A 18 20.27 3.04 -17.38
N ARG A 19 20.51 1.93 -18.08
CA ARG A 19 19.62 1.47 -19.17
C ARG A 19 18.21 1.18 -18.68
N LYS A 20 18.07 0.47 -17.55
CA LYS A 20 16.78 0.18 -16.94
C LYS A 20 16.03 1.49 -16.61
N LEU A 21 16.70 2.44 -15.96
CA LEU A 21 16.11 3.72 -15.60
C LEU A 21 15.69 4.53 -16.83
N PHE A 22 16.51 4.53 -17.89
CA PHE A 22 16.17 5.18 -19.15
C PHE A 22 14.87 4.64 -19.76
N VAL A 23 14.70 3.31 -19.78
CA VAL A 23 13.45 2.70 -20.25
C VAL A 23 12.28 3.08 -19.32
N LEU A 24 12.47 3.00 -18.00
CA LEU A 24 11.45 3.32 -17.00
C LEU A 24 10.94 4.76 -17.10
N ARG A 25 11.80 5.72 -17.46
CA ARG A 25 11.41 7.11 -17.69
C ARG A 25 10.31 7.27 -18.73
N GLY A 26 10.28 6.40 -19.74
CA GLY A 26 9.20 6.39 -20.75
C GLY A 26 8.00 5.55 -20.32
N ILE A 27 8.24 4.29 -19.91
CA ILE A 27 7.15 3.32 -19.71
C ILE A 27 6.39 3.50 -18.40
N ALA A 28 7.01 4.03 -17.34
CA ALA A 28 6.34 4.20 -16.05
C ALA A 28 5.25 5.30 -16.08
N PRO A 29 5.50 6.50 -16.64
CA PRO A 29 4.43 7.47 -16.87
C PRO A 29 3.36 6.94 -17.82
N LEU A 30 3.76 6.32 -18.94
CA LEU A 30 2.81 5.82 -19.93
C LEU A 30 1.84 4.80 -19.32
N SER A 31 2.35 3.84 -18.54
CA SER A 31 1.52 2.83 -17.86
C SER A 31 0.59 3.45 -16.81
N ALA A 32 1.08 4.39 -16.00
CA ALA A 32 0.26 5.09 -15.01
C ALA A 32 -0.88 5.88 -15.66
N PHE A 33 -0.60 6.65 -16.72
CA PHE A 33 -1.63 7.39 -17.45
C PHE A 33 -2.62 6.48 -18.16
N THR A 34 -2.16 5.35 -18.69
CA THR A 34 -3.04 4.35 -19.32
C THR A 34 -3.99 3.75 -18.27
N SER A 35 -3.46 3.39 -17.09
CA SER A 35 -4.25 2.88 -15.98
C SER A 35 -5.28 3.92 -15.49
N LEU A 36 -4.85 5.17 -15.32
CA LEU A 36 -5.74 6.30 -15.00
C LEU A 36 -6.87 6.44 -16.04
N ALA A 37 -6.53 6.47 -17.33
CA ALA A 37 -7.50 6.65 -18.40
C ALA A 37 -8.55 5.53 -18.40
N ILE A 38 -8.11 4.27 -18.28
CA ILE A 38 -9.03 3.12 -18.19
C ILE A 38 -9.90 3.21 -16.94
N SER A 39 -9.33 3.52 -15.77
CA SER A 39 -10.09 3.68 -14.53
C SER A 39 -11.11 4.82 -14.61
N LEU A 40 -10.77 5.95 -15.25
CA LEU A 40 -11.72 7.05 -15.47
C LEU A 40 -12.84 6.65 -16.42
N ILE A 41 -12.52 6.03 -17.55
CA ILE A 41 -13.52 5.56 -18.53
C ILE A 41 -14.47 4.55 -17.87
N THR A 42 -13.95 3.62 -17.08
CA THR A 42 -14.77 2.61 -16.40
C THR A 42 -15.53 3.17 -15.19
N ALA A 43 -15.06 4.25 -14.57
CA ALA A 43 -15.74 4.89 -13.45
C ALA A 43 -16.90 5.82 -13.88
N VAL A 44 -16.76 6.54 -14.99
CA VAL A 44 -17.77 7.56 -15.40
C VAL A 44 -18.16 7.53 -16.87
N GLY A 45 -17.37 6.90 -17.74
CA GLY A 45 -17.56 6.94 -19.19
C GLY A 45 -18.41 5.81 -19.77
N ILE A 46 -18.66 4.75 -19.00
CA ILE A 46 -19.40 3.55 -19.44
C ILE A 46 -20.46 3.20 -18.40
N SER A 47 -21.61 2.71 -18.86
CA SER A 47 -22.66 2.12 -18.04
C SER A 47 -22.81 0.63 -18.35
N PRO A 48 -22.84 -0.27 -17.36
CA PRO A 48 -22.67 0.00 -15.92
C PRO A 48 -21.24 0.44 -15.58
N SER A 49 -21.11 1.41 -14.68
CA SER A 49 -19.83 1.89 -14.16
C SER A 49 -19.27 0.98 -13.06
N LEU A 50 -18.02 1.21 -12.66
CA LEU A 50 -17.43 0.50 -11.49
C LEU A 50 -18.30 0.63 -10.23
N SER A 51 -18.90 1.81 -10.00
CA SER A 51 -19.80 2.03 -8.87
C SER A 51 -21.09 1.25 -9.02
N ASP A 52 -21.68 1.26 -10.23
CA ASP A 52 -22.95 0.56 -10.49
C ASP A 52 -22.79 -0.95 -10.28
N ILE A 53 -21.69 -1.54 -10.78
CA ILE A 53 -21.40 -2.97 -10.56
C ILE A 53 -21.22 -3.27 -9.07
N ASN A 54 -20.58 -2.38 -8.32
CA ASN A 54 -20.39 -2.54 -6.90
C ASN A 54 -21.72 -2.42 -6.10
N ASP A 55 -22.67 -1.63 -6.60
CA ASP A 55 -24.02 -1.54 -6.06
C ASP A 55 -24.90 -2.74 -6.44
N ASP A 56 -24.78 -3.23 -7.68
CA ASP A 56 -25.46 -4.44 -8.19
C ASP A 56 -25.02 -5.70 -7.43
N PHE A 57 -23.70 -5.86 -7.24
CA PHE A 57 -23.09 -7.01 -6.57
C PHE A 57 -22.70 -6.66 -5.12
N TYR A 58 -23.69 -6.17 -4.36
CA TYR A 58 -23.49 -5.75 -2.99
C TYR A 58 -23.09 -6.91 -2.06
N THR A 59 -22.00 -6.70 -1.31
CA THR A 59 -21.44 -7.62 -0.30
C THR A 59 -21.34 -6.92 1.06
N HIS A 60 -21.07 -7.71 2.10
CA HIS A 60 -20.79 -7.19 3.45
C HIS A 60 -19.55 -6.30 3.50
N LEU A 61 -18.67 -6.38 2.50
CA LEU A 61 -17.42 -5.63 2.38
C LEU A 61 -17.51 -4.51 1.35
N THR A 62 -18.70 -4.22 0.83
CA THR A 62 -18.88 -3.15 -0.15
C THR A 62 -18.73 -1.78 0.52
N PRO A 63 -17.74 -0.95 0.15
CA PRO A 63 -17.55 0.36 0.75
C PRO A 63 -18.46 1.42 0.09
N LYS A 64 -18.52 2.59 0.71
CA LYS A 64 -19.17 3.77 0.12
C LYS A 64 -18.35 4.25 -1.08
N ALA A 65 -18.91 4.11 -2.28
CA ALA A 65 -18.24 4.39 -3.55
C ALA A 65 -17.60 5.79 -3.61
N SER A 66 -18.29 6.84 -3.14
CA SER A 66 -17.74 8.20 -3.16
C SER A 66 -16.48 8.38 -2.32
N MET A 67 -16.37 7.67 -1.18
CA MET A 67 -15.18 7.74 -0.32
C MET A 67 -13.99 7.01 -0.93
N VAL A 68 -14.25 5.90 -1.62
CA VAL A 68 -13.24 5.15 -2.39
C VAL A 68 -12.81 5.95 -3.61
N GLY A 69 -13.73 6.62 -4.30
CA GLY A 69 -13.41 7.53 -5.41
C GLY A 69 -12.49 8.68 -4.99
N ILE A 70 -12.75 9.32 -3.85
CA ILE A 70 -11.85 10.36 -3.30
C ILE A 70 -10.46 9.78 -2.99
N TYR A 71 -10.41 8.57 -2.42
CA TYR A 71 -9.14 7.90 -2.11
C TYR A 71 -8.31 7.67 -3.38
N TRP A 72 -8.94 7.13 -4.43
CA TRP A 72 -8.29 6.89 -5.72
C TRP A 72 -7.90 8.18 -6.43
N MET A 73 -8.71 9.23 -6.34
CA MET A 73 -8.38 10.55 -6.90
C MET A 73 -7.08 11.10 -6.27
N LEU A 74 -6.97 11.04 -4.93
CA LEU A 74 -5.75 11.42 -4.22
C LEU A 74 -4.57 10.54 -4.62
N LEU A 75 -4.78 9.22 -4.68
CA LEU A 75 -3.75 8.26 -5.03
C LEU A 75 -3.20 8.49 -6.45
N TYR A 76 -4.06 8.74 -7.44
CA TYR A 76 -3.63 9.08 -8.80
C TYR A 76 -2.89 10.43 -8.86
N GLY A 77 -3.30 11.41 -8.05
CA GLY A 77 -2.55 12.67 -7.90
C GLY A 77 -1.13 12.44 -7.38
N LEU A 78 -0.97 11.57 -6.38
CA LEU A 78 0.35 11.19 -5.85
C LEU A 78 1.18 10.40 -6.87
N GLN A 79 0.54 9.53 -7.65
CA GLN A 79 1.19 8.77 -8.71
C GLN A 79 1.68 9.65 -9.86
N ALA A 80 0.97 10.72 -10.20
CA ALA A 80 1.47 11.73 -11.13
C ALA A 80 2.79 12.34 -10.62
N GLY A 81 2.89 12.58 -9.30
CA GLY A 81 4.14 12.96 -8.64
C GLY A 81 5.22 11.88 -8.73
N THR A 82 4.87 10.59 -8.59
CA THR A 82 5.82 9.47 -8.81
C THR A 82 6.37 9.50 -10.23
N CYS A 83 5.50 9.69 -11.23
CA CYS A 83 5.88 9.79 -12.64
C CYS A 83 6.77 11.00 -12.91
N TYR A 84 6.51 12.13 -12.26
CA TYR A 84 7.41 13.28 -12.29
C TYR A 84 8.80 12.92 -11.75
N LEU A 85 8.90 12.20 -10.63
CA LEU A 85 10.18 11.75 -10.10
C LEU A 85 10.91 10.78 -11.04
N PHE A 86 10.21 9.89 -11.74
CA PHE A 86 10.85 9.05 -12.76
C PHE A 86 11.56 9.89 -13.83
N VAL A 87 10.88 10.91 -14.36
CA VAL A 87 11.38 11.75 -15.46
C VAL A 87 12.43 12.77 -15.01
N ALA A 88 12.14 13.49 -13.92
CA ALA A 88 12.91 14.67 -13.51
C ALA A 88 14.01 14.39 -12.47
N SER A 89 14.10 13.18 -11.91
CA SER A 89 15.12 12.89 -10.89
C SER A 89 16.54 12.88 -11.46
N GLN A 90 17.34 13.82 -10.98
CA GLN A 90 18.78 13.91 -11.27
C GLN A 90 19.65 13.43 -10.11
N LYS A 91 19.12 13.39 -8.88
CA LYS A 91 19.85 12.97 -7.69
C LYS A 91 19.99 11.45 -7.65
N GLU A 92 21.20 10.93 -7.45
CA GLU A 92 21.46 9.48 -7.39
C GLU A 92 20.60 8.74 -6.36
N PRO A 93 20.38 9.24 -5.12
CA PRO A 93 19.53 8.55 -4.15
C PRO A 93 18.07 8.37 -4.61
N THR A 94 17.54 9.37 -5.33
CA THR A 94 16.18 9.32 -5.89
C THR A 94 16.14 8.35 -7.07
N GLN A 95 17.15 8.37 -7.95
CA GLN A 95 17.27 7.43 -9.07
C GLN A 95 17.40 5.97 -8.61
N HIS A 96 18.15 5.72 -7.52
CA HIS A 96 18.22 4.40 -6.91
C HIS A 96 16.84 3.95 -6.42
N THR A 97 16.10 4.83 -5.74
CA THR A 97 14.73 4.52 -5.28
C THR A 97 13.78 4.24 -6.45
N MET A 98 13.89 4.98 -7.56
CA MET A 98 13.11 4.73 -8.79
C MET A 98 13.47 3.39 -9.44
N ASN A 99 14.74 2.99 -9.39
CA ASN A 99 15.16 1.68 -9.86
C ASN A 99 14.62 0.52 -9.01
N VAL A 100 14.44 0.75 -7.70
CA VAL A 100 13.79 -0.21 -6.78
C VAL A 100 12.32 -0.40 -7.15
N LEU A 101 11.57 0.68 -7.40
CA LEU A 101 10.20 0.59 -7.95
C LEU A 101 10.17 -0.24 -9.25
N GLY A 102 11.12 0.06 -10.14
CA GLY A 102 11.43 -0.76 -11.29
C GLY A 102 10.23 -1.08 -12.19
N TYR A 103 10.27 -2.27 -12.80
CA TYR A 103 9.18 -2.79 -13.63
C TYR A 103 7.95 -3.21 -12.81
N GLN A 104 8.08 -3.37 -11.48
CA GLN A 104 6.96 -3.73 -10.62
C GLN A 104 5.93 -2.60 -10.52
N TYR A 105 6.38 -1.33 -10.60
CA TYR A 105 5.49 -0.19 -10.71
C TYR A 105 4.66 -0.21 -12.01
N VAL A 106 5.32 -0.52 -13.14
CA VAL A 106 4.66 -0.67 -14.45
C VAL A 106 3.66 -1.82 -14.43
N LEU A 107 4.07 -2.96 -13.86
CA LEU A 107 3.22 -4.13 -13.68
C LEU A 107 1.99 -3.80 -12.84
N SER A 108 2.14 -3.03 -11.75
CA SER A 108 1.03 -2.61 -10.90
C SER A 108 -0.05 -1.88 -11.69
N HIS A 109 0.37 -0.94 -12.54
CA HIS A 109 -0.56 -0.19 -13.40
C HIS A 109 -1.25 -1.05 -14.44
N ALA A 110 -0.49 -1.94 -15.08
CA ALA A 110 -1.03 -2.86 -16.08
C ALA A 110 -2.07 -3.83 -15.46
N VAL A 111 -1.74 -4.44 -14.33
CA VAL A 111 -2.64 -5.37 -13.61
C VAL A 111 -3.88 -4.64 -13.12
N HIS A 112 -3.75 -3.43 -12.58
CA HIS A 112 -4.90 -2.65 -12.11
C HIS A 112 -5.81 -2.22 -13.26
N ALA A 113 -5.25 -1.81 -14.40
CA ALA A 113 -6.05 -1.46 -15.57
C ALA A 113 -6.79 -2.70 -16.14
N LEU A 114 -6.11 -3.84 -16.20
CA LEU A 114 -6.72 -5.10 -16.64
C LEU A 114 -7.82 -5.56 -15.67
N TRP A 115 -7.63 -5.34 -14.37
CA TRP A 115 -8.68 -5.59 -13.38
C TRP A 115 -9.91 -4.74 -13.64
N ALA A 116 -9.76 -3.44 -13.88
CA ALA A 116 -10.90 -2.55 -14.15
C ALA A 116 -11.69 -3.03 -15.39
N ILE A 117 -10.98 -3.47 -16.44
CA ILE A 117 -11.61 -4.07 -17.63
C ILE A 117 -12.35 -5.36 -17.26
N CYS A 118 -11.71 -6.28 -16.54
CA CYS A 118 -12.33 -7.54 -16.12
C CYS A 118 -13.57 -7.31 -15.23
N TRP A 119 -13.52 -6.28 -14.39
CA TRP A 119 -14.63 -5.87 -13.52
C TRP A 119 -15.84 -5.44 -14.33
N ILE A 120 -15.65 -4.54 -15.31
CA ILE A 120 -16.70 -4.10 -16.21
C ILE A 120 -17.28 -5.25 -17.03
N LEU A 121 -16.43 -6.17 -17.50
CA LEU A 121 -16.84 -7.39 -18.20
C LEU A 121 -17.49 -8.44 -17.27
N ARG A 122 -17.64 -8.15 -15.97
CA ARG A 122 -18.19 -9.06 -14.94
C ARG A 122 -17.45 -10.39 -14.83
N SER A 123 -16.17 -10.41 -15.23
CA SER A 123 -15.28 -11.56 -15.07
C SER A 123 -14.66 -11.54 -13.67
N PHE A 124 -15.50 -11.74 -12.65
CA PHE A 124 -15.11 -11.51 -11.25
C PHE A 124 -14.02 -12.47 -10.76
N SER A 125 -13.99 -13.72 -11.24
CA SER A 125 -12.93 -14.67 -10.89
C SER A 125 -11.56 -14.21 -11.41
N LEU A 126 -11.51 -13.67 -12.64
CA LEU A 126 -10.29 -13.11 -13.20
C LEU A 126 -9.91 -11.81 -12.49
N ALA A 127 -10.89 -10.95 -12.17
CA ALA A 127 -10.67 -9.75 -11.39
C ALA A 127 -10.08 -10.08 -9.99
N ALA A 128 -10.61 -11.08 -9.31
CA ALA A 128 -10.09 -11.56 -8.03
C ALA A 128 -8.66 -12.10 -8.15
N LEU A 129 -8.36 -12.88 -9.19
CA LEU A 129 -7.01 -13.35 -9.47
C LEU A 129 -6.04 -12.18 -9.68
N LEU A 130 -6.42 -11.19 -10.48
CA LEU A 130 -5.61 -10.00 -10.75
C LEU A 130 -5.36 -9.18 -9.49
N MET A 131 -6.36 -8.99 -8.62
CA MET A 131 -6.16 -8.31 -7.33
C MET A 131 -5.29 -9.12 -6.36
N GLY A 132 -5.36 -10.44 -6.40
CA GLY A 132 -4.43 -11.31 -5.67
C GLY A 132 -2.98 -11.11 -6.12
N ILE A 133 -2.74 -11.14 -7.44
CA ILE A 133 -1.41 -10.85 -8.03
C ILE A 133 -0.95 -9.43 -7.66
N GLN A 134 -1.85 -8.45 -7.77
CA GLN A 134 -1.57 -7.06 -7.44
C GLN A 134 -1.17 -6.88 -5.98
N SER A 135 -1.85 -7.56 -5.06
CA SER A 135 -1.56 -7.52 -3.63
C SER A 135 -0.18 -8.05 -3.31
N ILE A 136 0.20 -9.18 -3.91
CA ILE A 136 1.54 -9.75 -3.75
C ILE A 136 2.57 -8.78 -4.31
N ASN A 137 2.35 -8.23 -5.51
CA ASN A 137 3.29 -7.29 -6.13
C ASN A 137 3.49 -6.02 -5.27
N LEU A 138 2.40 -5.43 -4.77
CA LEU A 138 2.44 -4.25 -3.91
C LEU A 138 3.06 -4.54 -2.54
N ALA A 139 2.81 -5.70 -1.95
CA ALA A 139 3.46 -6.12 -0.71
C ALA A 139 4.97 -6.29 -0.90
N LEU A 140 5.41 -6.92 -1.99
CA LEU A 140 6.83 -7.04 -2.34
C LEU A 140 7.48 -5.67 -2.55
N LEU A 141 6.82 -4.79 -3.29
CA LEU A 141 7.30 -3.44 -3.55
C LEU A 141 7.40 -2.62 -2.25
N TYR A 142 6.43 -2.76 -1.35
CA TYR A 142 6.52 -2.17 -0.01
C TYR A 142 7.71 -2.71 0.80
N VAL A 143 7.92 -4.03 0.83
CA VAL A 143 9.04 -4.65 1.54
C VAL A 143 10.38 -4.17 0.96
N GLN A 144 10.49 -4.09 -0.36
CA GLN A 144 11.68 -3.56 -1.03
C GLN A 144 11.93 -2.10 -0.63
N LEU A 145 10.91 -1.24 -0.67
CA LEU A 145 11.03 0.16 -0.22
C LEU A 145 11.44 0.28 1.25
N CYS A 146 11.03 -0.65 2.11
CA CYS A 146 11.46 -0.69 3.51
C CYS A 146 12.92 -1.10 3.69
N ARG A 147 13.52 -1.78 2.71
CA ARG A 147 14.92 -2.24 2.74
C ARG A 147 15.88 -1.27 2.05
N VAL A 148 15.38 -0.23 1.40
CA VAL A 148 16.24 0.75 0.72
C VAL A 148 17.07 1.51 1.75
N GLU A 149 18.39 1.49 1.55
CA GLU A 149 19.40 2.15 2.38
C GLU A 149 19.12 3.65 2.57
N TYR A 150 18.68 4.30 1.49
CA TYR A 150 18.24 5.69 1.49
C TYR A 150 16.79 5.85 1.96
N ALA A 151 16.51 5.40 3.18
CA ALA A 151 15.21 5.48 3.81
C ALA A 151 14.60 6.90 3.75
N PRO A 152 13.26 7.01 3.73
CA PRO A 152 12.58 8.29 3.64
C PRO A 152 13.01 9.19 4.79
N THR A 153 13.65 10.28 4.43
CA THR A 153 14.32 11.20 5.34
C THR A 153 13.66 12.56 5.23
N LYS A 154 13.59 13.31 6.33
CA LYS A 154 13.01 14.67 6.35
C LYS A 154 13.71 15.63 5.39
N SER A 155 14.94 15.32 4.99
CA SER A 155 15.73 16.06 4.00
C SER A 155 15.24 15.88 2.55
N ARG A 156 14.42 14.86 2.27
CA ARG A 156 13.88 14.54 0.92
C ARG A 156 12.36 14.33 0.97
N PRO A 157 11.59 15.39 1.27
CA PRO A 157 10.15 15.26 1.47
C PRO A 157 9.41 14.79 0.21
N LEU A 158 9.88 15.16 -0.99
CA LEU A 158 9.26 14.74 -2.25
C LEU A 158 9.40 13.24 -2.51
N ASP A 159 10.55 12.64 -2.21
CA ASP A 159 10.74 11.18 -2.32
C ASP A 159 9.75 10.46 -1.38
N TYR A 160 9.55 10.98 -0.17
CA TYR A 160 8.58 10.40 0.76
C TYR A 160 7.13 10.52 0.26
N ILE A 161 6.72 11.71 -0.15
CA ILE A 161 5.34 12.01 -0.56
C ILE A 161 4.98 11.35 -1.90
N PHE A 162 5.91 11.27 -2.85
CA PHE A 162 5.60 10.76 -4.18
C PHE A 162 6.08 9.33 -4.43
N VAL A 163 6.78 8.69 -3.49
CA VAL A 163 7.17 7.28 -3.64
C VAL A 163 6.54 6.43 -2.57
N HIS A 164 6.81 6.75 -1.31
CA HIS A 164 6.39 5.90 -0.20
C HIS A 164 4.88 6.02 0.06
N LEU A 165 4.34 7.24 0.06
CA LEU A 165 2.93 7.51 0.30
C LEU A 165 1.99 6.81 -0.70
N PRO A 166 2.12 6.99 -2.04
CA PRO A 166 1.22 6.33 -2.98
C PRO A 166 1.30 4.81 -2.91
N ILE A 167 2.50 4.24 -2.77
CA ILE A 167 2.63 2.78 -2.67
C ILE A 167 1.95 2.24 -1.41
N ARG A 168 2.19 2.85 -0.24
CA ARG A 168 1.56 2.41 1.02
C ARG A 168 0.04 2.53 0.94
N MET A 169 -0.46 3.65 0.43
CA MET A 169 -1.90 3.85 0.23
C MET A 169 -2.48 2.82 -0.73
N TRP A 170 -1.81 2.55 -1.85
CA TRP A 170 -2.28 1.56 -2.81
C TRP A 170 -2.31 0.16 -2.21
N THR A 171 -1.25 -0.25 -1.50
CA THR A 171 -1.21 -1.55 -0.81
C THR A 171 -2.38 -1.71 0.15
N VAL A 172 -2.69 -0.68 0.93
CA VAL A 172 -3.78 -0.72 1.91
C VAL A 172 -5.14 -0.89 1.24
N VAL A 173 -5.48 -0.06 0.24
CA VAL A 173 -6.79 -0.16 -0.41
C VAL A 173 -6.95 -1.50 -1.14
N THR A 174 -5.89 -2.00 -1.78
CA THR A 174 -5.96 -3.27 -2.48
C THR A 174 -6.15 -4.44 -1.52
N LEU A 175 -5.45 -4.48 -0.38
CA LEU A 175 -5.60 -5.54 0.61
C LEU A 175 -6.94 -5.46 1.37
N ALA A 176 -7.37 -4.26 1.76
CA ALA A 176 -8.54 -4.08 2.62
C ALA A 176 -9.87 -4.00 1.85
N VAL A 177 -9.84 -3.61 0.57
CA VAL A 177 -11.03 -3.46 -0.27
C VAL A 177 -10.95 -4.34 -1.51
N ASP A 178 -10.01 -4.06 -2.42
CA ASP A 178 -10.12 -4.56 -3.79
C ASP A 178 -10.06 -6.09 -3.88
N VAL A 179 -9.15 -6.74 -3.13
CA VAL A 179 -9.07 -8.20 -3.06
C VAL A 179 -10.33 -8.78 -2.46
N SER A 180 -10.68 -8.33 -1.25
CA SER A 180 -11.78 -8.91 -0.48
C SER A 180 -13.10 -8.75 -1.23
N GLN A 181 -13.34 -7.58 -1.83
CA GLN A 181 -14.52 -7.34 -2.65
C GLN A 181 -14.55 -8.22 -3.90
N SER A 182 -13.43 -8.33 -4.62
CA SER A 182 -13.35 -9.18 -5.81
C SER A 182 -13.59 -10.65 -5.49
N VAL A 183 -12.98 -11.16 -4.40
CA VAL A 183 -13.13 -12.55 -3.96
C VAL A 183 -14.57 -12.84 -3.51
N PHE A 184 -15.20 -11.91 -2.78
CA PHE A 184 -16.56 -12.11 -2.29
C PHE A 184 -17.56 -12.17 -3.42
N ILE A 185 -17.43 -11.29 -4.41
CA ILE A 185 -18.32 -11.31 -5.59
C ILE A 185 -18.05 -12.57 -6.42
N ALA A 186 -16.78 -12.95 -6.64
CA ALA A 186 -16.44 -14.18 -7.36
C ALA A 186 -16.97 -15.45 -6.67
N ALA A 187 -17.08 -15.46 -5.35
CA ALA A 187 -17.60 -16.57 -4.55
C ALA A 187 -19.14 -16.54 -4.33
N ASP A 188 -19.86 -15.60 -4.94
CA ASP A 188 -21.30 -15.33 -4.69
C ASP A 188 -21.64 -15.03 -3.22
N TYR A 189 -20.71 -14.43 -2.47
CA TYR A 189 -20.92 -14.01 -1.07
C TYR A 189 -21.62 -12.64 -1.02
N LEU A 190 -22.74 -12.55 -1.73
CA LEU A 190 -23.57 -11.37 -1.84
C LEU A 190 -24.47 -11.21 -0.61
N SER A 191 -24.76 -9.96 -0.29
CA SER A 191 -25.63 -9.57 0.84
C SER A 191 -27.03 -9.15 0.38
N THR A 192 -27.23 -9.05 -0.94
CA THR A 192 -28.53 -8.86 -1.59
C THR A 192 -29.06 -10.19 -2.14
N PRO A 193 -30.37 -10.47 -2.03
CA PRO A 193 -31.40 -9.72 -1.30
C PRO A 193 -31.27 -9.86 0.22
N THR A 194 -31.99 -9.03 0.99
CA THR A 194 -31.85 -8.86 2.46
C THR A 194 -31.92 -10.13 3.31
N TRP A 195 -32.51 -11.23 2.82
CA TRP A 195 -32.50 -12.52 3.52
C TRP A 195 -31.11 -13.19 3.55
N ARG A 196 -30.19 -12.86 2.63
CA ARG A 196 -28.80 -13.33 2.65
C ARG A 196 -27.95 -12.62 3.69
N PHE A 197 -28.47 -11.59 4.35
CA PHE A 197 -27.69 -10.73 5.23
C PHE A 197 -27.10 -11.44 6.45
N GLY A 198 -27.76 -12.50 6.93
CA GLY A 198 -27.24 -13.39 7.98
C GLY A 198 -26.13 -14.34 7.53
N ARG A 199 -25.96 -14.54 6.22
CA ARG A 199 -24.99 -15.48 5.66
C ARG A 199 -23.63 -14.82 5.44
N HIS A 200 -22.57 -15.63 5.48
CA HIS A 200 -21.19 -15.25 5.20
C HIS A 200 -20.62 -14.08 6.05
N GLN A 201 -21.28 -13.73 7.16
CA GLN A 201 -20.83 -12.66 8.05
C GLN A 201 -19.46 -12.97 8.68
N VAL A 202 -19.24 -14.23 9.06
CA VAL A 202 -17.95 -14.68 9.63
C VAL A 202 -16.84 -14.55 8.59
N ALA A 203 -17.11 -14.94 7.33
CA ALA A 203 -16.15 -14.75 6.25
C ALA A 203 -15.81 -13.27 6.07
N ALA A 204 -16.82 -12.38 6.09
CA ALA A 204 -16.62 -10.94 5.97
C ALA A 204 -15.78 -10.38 7.13
N VAL A 205 -16.06 -10.81 8.36
CA VAL A 205 -15.27 -10.44 9.54
C VAL A 205 -13.81 -10.88 9.38
N CYS A 206 -13.55 -12.13 8.98
CA CYS A 206 -12.19 -12.62 8.78
C CYS A 206 -11.46 -11.88 7.65
N ALA A 207 -12.13 -11.66 6.52
CA ALA A 207 -11.56 -10.96 5.36
C ALA A 207 -11.26 -9.48 5.65
N LEU A 208 -11.99 -8.85 6.56
CA LEU A 208 -11.71 -7.49 7.02
C LEU A 208 -10.65 -7.45 8.14
N ALA A 209 -10.69 -8.42 9.07
CA ALA A 209 -9.78 -8.48 10.20
C ALA A 209 -8.35 -8.80 9.78
N LEU A 210 -8.13 -9.65 8.77
CA LEU A 210 -6.79 -10.03 8.30
C LEU A 210 -5.94 -8.83 7.84
N PRO A 211 -6.38 -7.98 6.88
CA PRO A 211 -5.63 -6.79 6.50
C PRO A 211 -5.53 -5.78 7.65
N LEU A 212 -6.53 -5.70 8.53
CA LEU A 212 -6.45 -4.84 9.72
C LEU A 212 -5.34 -5.29 10.69
N VAL A 213 -5.24 -6.58 11.01
CA VAL A 213 -4.19 -7.11 11.89
C VAL A 213 -2.82 -6.87 11.28
N LEU A 214 -2.67 -7.08 9.97
CA LEU A 214 -1.44 -6.75 9.25
C LEU A 214 -1.11 -5.25 9.35
N GLY A 215 -2.11 -4.38 9.17
CA GLY A 215 -1.96 -2.94 9.32
C GLY A 215 -1.53 -2.55 10.74
N CYS A 216 -2.16 -3.11 11.77
CA CYS A 216 -1.76 -2.92 13.17
C CYS A 216 -0.31 -3.36 13.41
N ALA A 217 0.11 -4.51 12.87
CA ALA A 217 1.48 -4.99 12.99
C ALA A 217 2.49 -4.03 12.33
N VAL A 218 2.20 -3.55 11.11
CA VAL A 218 3.05 -2.58 10.41
C VAL A 218 3.15 -1.28 11.21
N VAL A 219 2.03 -0.74 11.70
CA VAL A 219 2.01 0.50 12.49
C VAL A 219 2.78 0.33 13.80
N LEU A 220 2.63 -0.80 14.50
CA LEU A 220 3.30 -1.06 15.77
C LEU A 220 4.82 -1.24 15.59
N ILE A 221 5.27 -1.91 14.52
CA ILE A 221 6.68 -2.20 14.28
C ILE A 221 7.40 -0.98 13.68
N LYS A 222 6.78 -0.28 12.72
CA LYS A 222 7.43 0.78 11.93
C LYS A 222 6.99 2.19 12.27
N GLY A 223 5.94 2.37 13.08
CA GLY A 223 5.38 3.69 13.39
C GLY A 223 4.76 4.37 12.17
N ASP A 224 4.19 3.60 11.24
CA ASP A 224 3.78 4.11 9.92
C ASP A 224 2.44 4.86 9.96
N HIS A 225 2.50 6.19 10.07
CA HIS A 225 1.32 7.07 10.07
C HIS A 225 0.49 7.00 8.77
N ILE A 226 1.14 6.75 7.64
CA ILE A 226 0.47 6.66 6.34
C ILE A 226 -0.41 5.41 6.32
N TRP A 227 0.16 4.28 6.73
CA TRP A 227 -0.54 3.01 6.79
C TRP A 227 -1.77 3.10 7.70
N MET A 228 -1.60 3.74 8.87
CA MET A 228 -2.67 4.01 9.81
C MET A 228 -3.79 4.85 9.16
N GLY A 229 -3.46 6.02 8.60
CA GLY A 229 -4.45 6.92 8.01
C GLY A 229 -5.18 6.32 6.82
N ALA A 230 -4.46 5.60 5.95
CA ALA A 230 -5.04 4.88 4.83
C ALA A 230 -6.05 3.81 5.27
N HIS A 231 -5.70 3.00 6.27
CA HIS A 231 -6.63 2.00 6.80
C HIS A 231 -7.84 2.66 7.44
N MET A 232 -7.65 3.70 8.26
CA MET A 232 -8.76 4.40 8.91
C MET A 232 -9.74 4.97 7.89
N TRP A 233 -9.25 5.53 6.77
CA TRP A 233 -10.11 6.00 5.68
C TRP A 233 -10.92 4.88 5.04
N VAL A 234 -10.27 3.76 4.71
CA VAL A 234 -10.94 2.59 4.14
C VAL A 234 -11.98 2.01 5.10
N LEU A 235 -11.66 1.89 6.39
CA LEU A 235 -12.59 1.43 7.42
C LEU A 235 -13.78 2.38 7.57
N LEU A 236 -13.57 3.69 7.45
CA LEU A 236 -14.65 4.68 7.45
C LEU A 236 -15.54 4.52 6.21
N ALA A 237 -14.94 4.36 5.02
CA ALA A 237 -15.67 4.11 3.79
C ALA A 237 -16.53 2.83 3.89
N LEU A 238 -16.02 1.79 4.53
CA LEU A 238 -16.76 0.56 4.82
C LEU A 238 -17.87 0.79 5.86
N PHE A 239 -17.57 1.46 6.96
CA PHE A 239 -18.53 1.70 8.04
C PHE A 239 -19.74 2.53 7.59
N LEU A 240 -19.51 3.55 6.75
CA LEU A 240 -20.56 4.47 6.28
C LEU A 240 -21.50 3.87 5.22
N ARG A 241 -21.22 2.68 4.70
CA ARG A 241 -22.10 2.00 3.74
C ARG A 241 -23.03 1.05 4.49
N HIS A 242 -24.33 1.27 4.37
CA HIS A 242 -25.37 0.45 4.98
C HIS A 242 -26.24 -0.24 3.91
N PRO A 243 -26.89 -1.37 4.24
CA PRO A 243 -26.84 -2.09 5.52
C PRO A 243 -25.59 -3.00 5.65
N LYS A 244 -25.05 -3.17 6.86
CA LYS A 244 -23.96 -4.12 7.18
C LYS A 244 -24.21 -4.88 8.48
N PRO A 245 -23.77 -6.15 8.60
CA PRO A 245 -23.84 -6.91 9.84
C PRO A 245 -23.14 -6.19 10.98
N PHE A 246 -23.71 -6.29 12.18
CA PHE A 246 -23.13 -5.68 13.38
C PHE A 246 -21.67 -6.11 13.59
N ALA A 247 -21.35 -7.39 13.37
CA ALA A 247 -20.00 -7.91 13.53
C ALA A 247 -18.97 -7.23 12.60
N VAL A 248 -19.34 -6.93 11.35
CA VAL A 248 -18.45 -6.24 10.39
C VAL A 248 -18.22 -4.80 10.83
N ASN A 249 -19.28 -4.10 11.25
CA ASN A 249 -19.16 -2.74 11.81
C ASN A 249 -18.32 -2.73 13.09
N GLY A 250 -18.44 -3.76 13.93
CA GLY A 250 -17.61 -3.95 15.12
C GLY A 250 -16.12 -4.01 14.79
N VAL A 251 -15.73 -4.72 13.73
CA VAL A 251 -14.34 -4.74 13.25
C VAL A 251 -13.88 -3.37 12.77
N CYS A 252 -14.73 -2.62 12.04
CA CYS A 252 -14.39 -1.26 11.63
C CYS A 252 -14.12 -0.33 12.82
N VAL A 253 -14.99 -0.36 13.83
CA VAL A 253 -14.83 0.45 15.06
C VAL A 253 -13.59 0.01 15.84
N ALA A 254 -13.38 -1.30 16.00
CA ALA A 254 -12.20 -1.83 16.65
C ALA A 254 -10.92 -1.39 15.93
N GLY A 255 -10.89 -1.41 14.60
CA GLY A 255 -9.75 -0.95 13.82
C GLY A 255 -9.47 0.55 13.99
N TRP A 256 -10.51 1.38 14.05
CA TRP A 256 -10.38 2.82 14.33
C TRP A 256 -9.77 3.12 15.71
N ILE A 257 -9.92 2.22 16.67
CA ILE A 257 -9.32 2.34 18.01
C ILE A 257 -7.92 1.72 18.04
N LEU A 258 -7.76 0.49 17.52
CA LEU A 258 -6.53 -0.28 17.58
C LEU A 258 -5.39 0.36 16.79
N LEU A 259 -5.66 0.93 15.61
CA LEU A 259 -4.62 1.52 14.76
C LEU A 259 -3.90 2.71 15.43
N PRO A 260 -4.60 3.72 15.98
CA PRO A 260 -3.96 4.75 16.80
C PRO A 260 -3.26 4.20 18.04
N LEU A 261 -3.86 3.22 18.74
CA LEU A 261 -3.24 2.59 19.90
C LEU A 261 -1.92 1.90 19.55
N CYS A 262 -1.83 1.22 18.41
CA CYS A 262 -0.57 0.64 17.92
C CYS A 262 0.50 1.71 17.68
N LEU A 263 0.12 2.88 17.18
CA LEU A 263 1.06 3.99 16.97
C LEU A 263 1.54 4.60 18.29
N VAL A 264 0.65 4.74 19.27
CA VAL A 264 1.00 5.14 20.65
C VAL A 264 1.93 4.11 21.27
N GLY A 265 1.63 2.82 21.12
CA GLY A 265 2.46 1.70 21.55
C GLY A 265 3.86 1.73 20.94
N HIS A 266 3.97 1.96 19.62
CA HIS A 266 5.25 2.14 18.94
C HIS A 266 6.07 3.29 19.55
N SER A 267 5.42 4.44 19.73
CA SER A 267 6.06 5.64 20.28
C SER A 267 6.52 5.46 21.72
N ALA A 268 5.73 4.75 22.54
CA ALA A 268 6.08 4.42 23.92
C ALA A 268 7.24 3.43 23.99
N ALA A 269 7.21 2.35 23.18
CA ALA A 269 8.27 1.36 23.10
C ALA A 269 9.59 1.99 22.64
N LYS A 270 9.56 2.86 21.62
CA LYS A 270 10.74 3.58 21.14
C LYS A 270 11.36 4.44 22.24
N LYS A 271 10.57 5.26 22.93
CA LYS A 271 11.05 6.09 24.05
C LYS A 271 11.61 5.25 25.20
N PHE A 272 11.01 4.10 25.49
CA PHE A 272 11.49 3.20 26.53
C PHE A 272 12.86 2.60 26.17
N LEU A 273 13.06 2.19 24.92
CA LEU A 273 14.33 1.67 24.42
C LEU A 273 15.42 2.76 24.43
N GLU A 274 15.11 3.96 23.95
CA GLU A 274 16.04 5.10 23.97
C GLU A 274 16.52 5.41 25.40
N ARG A 275 15.60 5.47 26.38
CA ARG A 275 15.96 5.67 27.79
C ARG A 275 16.82 4.55 28.36
N ARG A 276 16.55 3.29 27.98
CA ARG A 276 17.35 2.15 28.43
C ARG A 276 18.76 2.21 27.87
N ASP A 277 18.91 2.59 26.60
CA ASP A 277 20.20 2.70 25.94
C ASP A 277 21.02 3.89 26.50
N GLU A 278 20.37 5.01 26.83
CA GLU A 278 20.97 6.13 27.57
C GLU A 278 21.50 5.68 28.93
N LEU A 279 20.69 4.97 29.73
CA LEU A 279 21.10 4.44 31.03
C LEU A 279 22.24 3.42 30.93
N HIS A 280 22.21 2.55 29.92
CA HIS A 280 23.30 1.61 29.64
C HIS A 280 24.59 2.33 29.25
N ARG A 281 24.51 3.40 28.46
CA ARG A 281 25.68 4.20 28.09
C ARG A 281 26.32 4.88 29.29
N VAL A 282 25.52 5.50 30.17
CA VAL A 282 26.01 6.14 31.40
C VAL A 282 26.78 5.15 32.27
N ARG A 283 26.27 3.92 32.42
CA ARG A 283 26.94 2.86 33.19
C ARG A 283 28.31 2.47 32.63
N LEU A 284 28.49 2.44 31.32
CA LEU A 284 29.78 2.10 30.68
C LEU A 284 30.81 3.23 30.84
N GLU A 285 30.37 4.49 30.91
CA GLU A 285 31.25 5.63 31.16
C GLU A 285 31.77 5.61 32.62
N GLU A 286 30.91 5.31 33.59
CA GLU A 286 31.31 5.14 35.01
C GLU A 286 32.31 3.98 35.22
N ASP A 287 32.08 2.83 34.58
CA ASP A 287 32.98 1.67 34.69
C ASP A 287 34.37 1.98 34.09
N ASN A 288 34.44 2.72 32.98
CA ASN A 288 35.72 3.15 32.39
C ASN A 288 36.49 4.11 33.29
N GLU A 289 35.84 5.12 33.87
CA GLU A 289 36.48 6.07 34.78
C GLU A 289 37.05 5.38 36.03
N SER A 290 36.32 4.40 36.58
CA SER A 290 36.79 3.62 37.73
C SER A 290 38.04 2.79 37.41
N SER A 291 38.15 2.22 36.21
CA SER A 291 39.28 1.39 35.77
C SER A 291 40.57 2.15 35.47
N VAL A 292 40.49 3.46 35.17
CA VAL A 292 41.66 4.33 34.91
C VAL A 292 42.22 4.92 36.21
N SER A 293 41.42 4.91 37.27
CA SER A 293 41.76 5.50 38.58
C SER A 293 42.33 4.52 39.61
N GLY A 294 42.50 3.24 39.26
CA GLY A 294 43.10 2.18 40.09
C GLY A 294 44.44 1.70 39.57
#